data_AF-A0A3A6NCU0-F1
#
_entry.id   AF-A0A3A6NCU0-F1
#
_cell.length_a   1.000
_cell.length_b   1.000
_cell.length_c   1.000
_cell.angle_alpha   90.00
_cell.angle_beta   90.00
_cell.angle_gamma   90.00
#
_symmetry.space_group_name_H-M   'P 1'
#
loop_
_entity.id
_entity.type
_entity.pdbx_description
1 polymer ?
#
loop_
_entity_poly.entity_id
_entity_poly.type
_entity_poly.pdbx_seq_one_letter_code
_entity_poly.pdbx_strand_id
1 'polypeptide(L)'
;MEKIKTAFLDMLNNNKMKLYMFILYVVTFLFYLFGTLLPFMIDPTIIGGRASLSDLPLGGIFITVYMLLFLTTLLFYILGDKKQKLFFILTAIVMTLFYLFGAIGKGAFPQSTSGFGAFMTLLFMIIAWVEIFAGKFIQKLIEKNVPKVLEKIESLKKEESEDTIS
;
A
#
# COMPACT_ATOMS: atom_id res chain seq x y z
N MET A 1 13.74 -21.35 -4.42
CA MET A 1 14.40 -20.23 -3.70
C MET A 1 15.31 -19.42 -4.63
N GLU A 2 16.16 -20.06 -5.43
CA GLU A 2 17.04 -19.37 -6.40
C GLU A 2 16.29 -18.44 -7.37
N LYS A 3 15.18 -18.89 -7.97
CA LYS A 3 14.39 -18.04 -8.89
C LYS A 3 13.92 -16.72 -8.25
N ILE A 4 13.50 -16.76 -6.98
CA ILE A 4 13.06 -15.56 -6.25
C ILE A 4 14.27 -14.65 -6.00
N LYS A 5 15.40 -15.22 -5.55
CA LYS A 5 16.64 -14.48 -5.30
C LYS A 5 17.13 -13.79 -6.57
N THR A 6 17.14 -14.48 -7.70
CA THR A 6 17.56 -13.90 -8.99
C THR A 6 16.61 -12.79 -9.44
N ALA A 7 15.30 -13.00 -9.36
CA ALA A 7 14.32 -11.98 -9.71
C ALA A 7 14.41 -10.73 -8.81
N PHE A 8 14.71 -10.93 -7.53
CA PHE A 8 14.92 -9.84 -6.58
C PHE A 8 16.22 -9.07 -6.85
N LEU A 9 17.33 -9.76 -7.10
CA LEU A 9 18.60 -9.12 -7.48
C LEU A 9 18.50 -8.38 -8.81
N ASP A 10 17.77 -8.94 -9.77
CA ASP A 10 17.48 -8.27 -11.05
C ASP A 10 16.66 -7.00 -10.84
N MET A 11 15.63 -7.04 -9.98
CA MET A 11 14.86 -5.86 -9.60
C MET A 11 15.74 -4.78 -8.95
N LEU A 12 16.66 -5.16 -8.06
CA LEU A 12 17.56 -4.23 -7.37
C LEU A 12 18.56 -3.55 -8.33
N ASN A 13 19.15 -4.32 -9.24
CA ASN A 13 20.28 -3.86 -10.03
C ASN A 13 19.86 -3.28 -11.39
N ASN A 14 18.82 -3.83 -12.02
CA ASN A 14 18.52 -3.57 -13.42
C ASN A 14 17.18 -2.84 -13.64
N ASN A 15 16.27 -2.86 -12.66
CA ASN A 15 14.92 -2.31 -12.86
C ASN A 15 14.49 -1.34 -11.74
N LYS A 16 15.05 -0.12 -11.79
CA LYS A 16 14.76 0.97 -10.83
C LYS A 16 13.27 1.27 -10.68
N MET A 17 12.50 1.24 -11.78
CA MET A 17 11.06 1.52 -11.74
C MET A 17 10.29 0.43 -10.96
N LYS A 18 10.62 -0.84 -11.22
CA LYS A 18 10.05 -1.96 -10.48
C LYS A 18 10.45 -1.92 -9.00
N LEU A 19 11.67 -1.51 -8.70
CA LEU A 19 12.13 -1.28 -7.32
C LEU A 19 11.35 -0.16 -6.62
N TYR A 20 11.13 0.99 -7.26
CA TYR A 20 10.36 2.09 -6.67
C TYR A 20 8.92 1.70 -6.37
N MET A 21 8.27 1.00 -7.30
CA MET A 21 6.92 0.49 -7.10
C MET A 21 6.87 -0.58 -5.99
N PHE A 22 7.88 -1.45 -5.91
CA PHE A 22 8.00 -2.39 -4.79
C PHE A 22 8.09 -1.68 -3.44
N ILE A 23 8.97 -0.66 -3.34
CA ILE A 23 9.12 0.15 -2.12
C ILE A 23 7.80 0.85 -1.80
N LEU A 24 7.13 1.44 -2.80
CA LEU A 24 5.83 2.09 -2.63
C LEU A 24 4.80 1.13 -2.05
N TYR A 25 4.70 -0.09 -2.59
CA TYR A 25 3.77 -1.11 -2.08
C TYR A 25 4.12 -1.52 -0.64
N VAL A 26 5.40 -1.75 -0.32
CA VAL A 26 5.83 -2.11 1.04
C VAL A 26 5.51 -0.98 2.03
N VAL A 27 5.84 0.27 1.68
CA VAL A 27 5.55 1.45 2.52
C VAL A 27 4.04 1.59 2.73
N THR A 28 3.26 1.51 1.67
CA THR A 28 1.78 1.52 1.69
C THR A 28 1.25 0.47 2.66
N PHE A 29 1.76 -0.75 2.59
CA PHE A 29 1.36 -1.84 3.47
C PHE A 29 1.75 -1.61 4.93
N LEU A 30 2.95 -1.08 5.18
CA LEU A 30 3.36 -0.70 6.53
C LEU A 30 2.46 0.40 7.09
N PHE A 31 2.13 1.42 6.29
CA PHE A 31 1.19 2.46 6.69
C PHE A 31 -0.20 1.91 7.01
N TYR A 32 -0.69 0.95 6.23
CA TYR A 32 -1.91 0.22 6.55
C TYR A 32 -1.80 -0.56 7.86
N LEU A 33 -0.70 -1.30 8.07
CA LEU A 33 -0.48 -2.05 9.31
C LEU A 33 -0.39 -1.12 10.52
N PHE A 34 0.33 -0.01 10.43
CA PHE A 34 0.34 0.98 11.51
C PHE A 34 -1.04 1.57 11.71
N GLY A 35 -1.73 1.99 10.65
CA GLY A 35 -3.08 2.53 10.75
C GLY A 35 -4.07 1.57 11.42
N THR A 36 -3.92 0.27 11.16
CA THR A 36 -4.79 -0.80 11.68
C THR A 36 -4.35 -1.36 13.03
N LEU A 37 -3.06 -1.37 13.38
CA LEU A 37 -2.54 -2.01 14.59
C LEU A 37 -2.21 -1.02 15.70
N LEU A 38 -1.82 0.21 15.36
CA LEU A 38 -1.40 1.24 16.32
C LEU A 38 -2.51 1.61 17.33
N PRO A 39 -3.81 1.69 16.95
CA PRO A 39 -4.87 1.89 17.94
C PRO A 39 -4.99 0.74 18.95
N PHE A 40 -4.53 -0.47 18.63
CA PHE A 40 -4.50 -1.59 19.57
C PHE A 40 -3.25 -1.61 20.47
N MET A 41 -2.17 -0.92 20.08
CA MET A 41 -0.92 -0.86 20.86
C MET A 41 -0.88 0.29 21.86
N ILE A 42 -1.48 1.43 21.54
CA ILE A 42 -1.35 2.66 22.35
C ILE A 42 -2.34 2.68 23.52
N ASP A 43 -3.58 2.26 23.30
CA ASP A 43 -4.58 2.29 24.36
C ASP A 43 -5.70 1.30 24.03
N PRO A 44 -5.74 0.09 24.62
CA PRO A 44 -6.82 -0.86 24.35
C PRO A 44 -8.20 -0.33 24.82
N THR A 45 -8.31 0.87 25.42
CA THR A 45 -9.51 1.31 26.14
C THR A 45 -9.98 2.77 26.01
N ILE A 46 -9.39 3.67 25.23
CA ILE A 46 -9.79 5.11 25.26
C ILE A 46 -10.06 5.58 23.81
N ILE A 47 -11.28 5.78 23.30
CA ILE A 47 -12.47 6.50 23.79
C ILE A 47 -13.75 5.80 23.25
N GLY A 48 -14.74 5.52 24.11
CA GLY A 48 -16.14 5.28 23.68
C GLY A 48 -16.64 3.82 23.64
N GLY A 49 -15.79 2.83 23.94
CA GLY A 49 -16.22 1.45 24.15
C GLY A 49 -15.99 0.47 22.99
N ARG A 50 -15.35 -0.64 23.37
CA ARG A 50 -15.23 -1.97 22.73
C ARG A 50 -14.38 -2.09 21.46
N ALA A 51 -13.18 -2.65 21.61
CA ALA A 51 -12.92 -4.10 21.51
C ALA A 51 -11.42 -4.35 21.38
N SER A 52 -10.86 -5.26 22.18
CA SER A 52 -9.51 -5.78 21.97
C SER A 52 -9.44 -6.50 20.60
N LEU A 53 -8.26 -6.58 19.98
CA LEU A 53 -8.01 -7.42 18.81
C LEU A 53 -8.42 -8.88 19.06
N SER A 54 -8.43 -9.31 20.34
CA SER A 54 -8.91 -10.61 20.81
C SER A 54 -10.45 -10.75 20.91
N ASP A 55 -11.20 -9.64 20.93
CA ASP A 55 -12.67 -9.64 21.05
C ASP A 55 -13.37 -9.71 19.67
N LEU A 56 -12.61 -9.70 18.58
CA LEU A 56 -13.10 -9.68 17.20
C LEU A 56 -12.54 -10.86 16.41
N PRO A 57 -13.12 -12.07 16.54
CA PRO A 57 -12.66 -13.25 15.82
C PRO A 57 -12.62 -13.02 14.31
N LEU A 58 -13.54 -12.22 13.76
CA LEU A 58 -13.58 -11.86 12.35
C LEU A 58 -12.53 -10.80 11.96
N GLY A 59 -12.21 -9.86 12.85
CA GLY A 59 -11.23 -8.79 12.59
C GLY A 59 -9.82 -9.31 12.37
N GLY A 60 -9.36 -10.18 13.27
CA GLY A 60 -8.08 -10.86 13.14
C GLY A 60 -8.00 -11.72 11.86
N ILE A 61 -9.11 -12.37 11.47
CA ILE A 61 -9.20 -13.13 10.22
C ILE A 61 -9.06 -12.19 9.01
N PHE A 62 -9.76 -11.06 8.96
CA PHE A 62 -9.64 -10.11 7.86
C PHE A 62 -8.23 -9.55 7.71
N ILE A 63 -7.59 -9.16 8.81
CA ILE A 63 -6.20 -8.68 8.79
C ILE A 63 -5.28 -9.80 8.29
N THR A 64 -5.43 -11.03 8.80
CA THR A 64 -4.60 -12.17 8.40
C THR A 64 -4.77 -12.52 6.92
N VAL A 65 -6.01 -12.58 6.42
CA VAL A 65 -6.31 -12.84 5.01
C VAL A 65 -5.74 -11.73 4.13
N TYR A 66 -5.91 -10.46 4.53
CA TYR A 66 -5.33 -9.33 3.82
C TYR A 66 -3.80 -9.43 3.76
N MET A 67 -3.13 -9.72 4.88
CA MET A 67 -1.67 -9.90 4.92
C MET A 67 -1.22 -11.02 3.98
N LEU A 68 -1.89 -12.18 4.00
CA LEU A 68 -1.59 -13.30 3.11
C LEU A 68 -1.73 -12.93 1.64
N LEU A 69 -2.85 -12.29 1.26
CA LEU A 69 -3.09 -11.86 -0.13
C LEU A 69 -2.09 -10.79 -0.58
N PHE A 70 -1.75 -9.84 0.30
CA PHE A 70 -0.80 -8.78 0.00
C PHE A 70 0.62 -9.32 -0.17
N LEU A 71 1.10 -10.16 0.74
CA LEU A 71 2.42 -10.81 0.64
C LEU A 71 2.51 -11.68 -0.62
N THR A 72 1.43 -12.39 -0.96
CA THR A 72 1.34 -13.18 -2.20
C THR A 72 1.41 -12.28 -3.43
N THR A 73 0.73 -11.12 -3.39
CA THR A 73 0.80 -10.11 -4.44
C THR A 73 2.23 -9.60 -4.63
N LEU A 74 2.93 -9.26 -3.55
CA LEU A 74 4.33 -8.83 -3.60
C LEU A 74 5.26 -9.92 -4.15
N LEU A 75 5.05 -11.18 -3.76
CA LEU A 75 5.84 -12.29 -4.27
C LEU A 75 5.70 -12.41 -5.80
N PHE A 76 4.47 -12.38 -6.31
CA PHE A 76 4.23 -12.43 -7.75
C PHE A 76 4.69 -11.17 -8.48
N TYR A 77 4.68 -10.00 -7.81
CA TYR A 77 5.27 -8.77 -8.33
C TYR A 77 6.78 -8.90 -8.55
N ILE A 78 7.52 -9.41 -7.55
CA ILE A 78 8.96 -9.67 -7.65
C ILE A 78 9.22 -10.64 -8.80
N LEU A 79 8.45 -11.73 -8.88
CA LEU A 79 8.58 -12.73 -9.95
C LEU A 79 8.16 -12.22 -11.34
N GLY A 80 7.49 -11.07 -11.44
CA GLY A 80 6.96 -10.56 -12.71
C GLY A 80 5.85 -11.43 -13.29
N ASP A 81 5.13 -12.17 -12.45
CA ASP A 81 4.08 -13.08 -12.88
C ASP A 81 2.75 -12.34 -13.05
N LYS A 82 2.00 -12.66 -14.11
CA LYS A 82 0.67 -12.11 -14.40
C LYS A 82 -0.34 -12.39 -13.29
N LYS A 83 -0.13 -13.44 -12.48
CA LYS A 83 -0.94 -13.77 -11.30
C LYS A 83 -0.98 -12.62 -10.29
N GLN A 84 0.03 -11.75 -10.26
CA GLN A 84 0.04 -10.55 -9.42
C GLN A 84 -1.27 -9.76 -9.54
N LYS A 85 -1.79 -9.58 -10.76
CA LYS A 85 -3.02 -8.80 -10.97
C LYS A 85 -4.25 -9.44 -10.31
N LEU A 86 -4.35 -10.77 -10.34
CA LEU A 86 -5.44 -11.49 -9.69
C LEU A 86 -5.38 -11.30 -8.17
N PHE A 87 -4.20 -11.49 -7.56
CA PHE A 87 -4.04 -11.33 -6.12
C PHE A 87 -4.21 -9.87 -5.67
N PHE A 88 -3.83 -8.90 -6.50
CA PHE A 88 -4.10 -7.49 -6.24
C PHE A 88 -5.61 -7.19 -6.21
N ILE A 89 -6.36 -7.70 -7.19
CA ILE A 89 -7.83 -7.57 -7.22
C ILE A 89 -8.46 -8.24 -5.99
N LEU A 90 -8.03 -9.45 -5.64
CA LEU A 90 -8.52 -10.14 -4.44
C LEU A 90 -8.23 -9.35 -3.17
N THR A 91 -7.04 -8.75 -3.07
CA THR A 91 -6.67 -7.86 -1.96
C THR A 91 -7.61 -6.65 -1.88
N ALA A 92 -7.89 -6.00 -3.01
CA ALA A 92 -8.82 -4.87 -3.08
C ALA A 92 -10.26 -5.24 -2.70
N ILE A 93 -10.73 -6.42 -3.12
CA ILE A 93 -12.06 -6.93 -2.74
C ILE A 93 -12.13 -7.19 -1.24
N VAL A 94 -11.15 -7.89 -0.66
CA VAL A 94 -11.12 -8.17 0.78
C VAL A 94 -11.06 -6.87 1.59
N MET A 95 -10.27 -5.90 1.14
CA MET A 95 -10.18 -4.58 1.76
C MET A 95 -11.52 -3.82 1.70
N THR A 96 -12.23 -3.91 0.58
CA THR A 96 -13.57 -3.33 0.41
C THR A 96 -14.58 -3.99 1.32
N LEU A 97 -14.57 -5.32 1.40
CA LEU A 97 -15.45 -6.08 2.29
C LEU A 97 -15.17 -5.73 3.76
N PHE A 98 -13.90 -5.61 4.15
CA PHE A 98 -13.51 -5.20 5.50
C PHE A 98 -14.02 -3.79 5.84
N TYR A 99 -13.86 -2.84 4.90
CA TYR A 99 -14.37 -1.47 5.06
C TYR A 99 -15.90 -1.44 5.18
N LEU A 100 -16.63 -2.14 4.30
CA LEU A 100 -18.09 -2.23 4.33
C LEU A 100 -18.61 -2.93 5.60
N PHE A 101 -17.94 -4.00 6.03
CA PHE A 101 -18.28 -4.70 7.26
C PHE A 101 -18.09 -3.80 8.49
N GLY A 102 -17.04 -2.99 8.46
CA GLY A 102 -16.85 -1.86 9.36
C GLY A 102 -18.02 -0.90 9.39
N ALA A 103 -18.38 -0.37 8.21
CA ALA A 103 -19.42 0.65 8.05
C ALA A 103 -20.83 0.16 8.45
N ILE A 104 -21.15 -1.11 8.25
CA ILE A 104 -22.47 -1.70 8.57
C ILE A 104 -22.60 -2.09 10.05
N GLY A 105 -21.49 -2.30 10.76
CA GLY A 105 -21.48 -2.76 12.15
C GLY A 105 -21.64 -1.65 13.19
N LYS A 106 -22.61 -1.78 14.10
CA LYS A 106 -22.65 -1.03 15.37
C LYS A 106 -21.43 -1.40 16.24
N GLY A 107 -20.34 -0.63 16.14
CA GLY A 107 -19.30 -0.56 17.17
C GLY A 107 -18.30 -1.74 17.24
N ALA A 108 -18.01 -2.42 16.13
CA ALA A 108 -17.03 -3.51 16.14
C ALA A 108 -15.66 -3.13 15.56
N PHE A 109 -15.53 -2.02 14.84
CA PHE A 109 -14.26 -1.65 14.19
C PHE A 109 -14.09 -0.12 14.11
N PRO A 110 -13.52 0.52 15.16
CA PRO A 110 -13.15 1.94 15.06
C PRO A 110 -12.28 2.18 13.82
N GLN A 111 -11.34 1.26 13.57
CA GLN A 111 -10.43 1.16 12.42
C GLN A 111 -11.06 1.31 11.03
N SER A 112 -12.36 1.04 10.85
CA SER A 112 -13.06 1.11 9.56
C SER A 112 -14.27 2.04 9.57
N THR A 113 -14.53 2.71 10.70
CA THR A 113 -15.64 3.65 10.87
C THR A 113 -15.18 5.05 11.27
N SER A 114 -14.02 5.21 11.93
CA SER A 114 -13.48 6.49 12.38
C SER A 114 -11.96 6.45 12.63
N GLY A 115 -11.30 7.62 12.66
CA GLY A 115 -9.87 7.73 12.95
C GLY A 115 -8.93 7.40 11.78
N PHE A 116 -7.62 7.39 12.09
CA PHE A 116 -6.56 7.29 11.09
C PHE A 116 -6.60 5.99 10.29
N GLY A 117 -6.87 4.84 10.94
CA GLY A 117 -7.00 3.55 10.25
C GLY A 117 -8.12 3.51 9.21
N ALA A 118 -9.26 4.16 9.49
CA ALA A 118 -10.40 4.19 8.58
C ALA A 118 -10.12 5.07 7.36
N PHE A 119 -9.51 6.23 7.59
CA PHE A 119 -9.05 7.12 6.53
C PHE A 119 -8.02 6.43 5.62
N MET A 120 -7.01 5.78 6.20
CA MET A 120 -5.99 5.06 5.43
C MET A 120 -6.59 3.88 4.66
N THR A 121 -7.49 3.12 5.28
CA THR A 121 -8.18 2.00 4.61
C THR A 121 -9.00 2.49 3.41
N LEU A 122 -9.76 3.58 3.58
CA LEU A 122 -10.54 4.18 2.50
C LEU A 122 -9.63 4.70 1.37
N LEU A 123 -8.56 5.41 1.73
CA LEU A 123 -7.59 5.95 0.77
C LEU A 123 -6.95 4.83 -0.06
N PHE A 124 -6.49 3.76 0.59
CA PHE A 124 -5.90 2.61 -0.10
C PHE A 124 -6.90 1.86 -0.96
N MET A 125 -8.16 1.73 -0.51
CA MET A 125 -9.23 1.14 -1.31
C MET A 125 -9.47 1.96 -2.58
N ILE A 126 -9.54 3.28 -2.48
CA ILE A 126 -9.69 4.17 -3.65
C ILE A 126 -8.50 4.00 -4.59
N ILE A 127 -7.27 4.04 -4.08
CA ILE A 127 -6.05 3.86 -4.89
C ILE A 127 -6.06 2.51 -5.60
N ALA A 128 -6.39 1.43 -4.90
CA ALA A 128 -6.42 0.08 -5.47
C ALA A 128 -7.45 -0.03 -6.61
N TRP A 129 -8.65 0.51 -6.42
CA TRP A 129 -9.67 0.50 -7.47
C TRP A 129 -9.31 1.40 -8.65
N VAL A 130 -8.73 2.58 -8.39
CA VAL A 130 -8.22 3.48 -9.43
C VAL A 130 -7.10 2.81 -10.22
N GLU A 131 -6.22 2.05 -9.58
CA GLU A 131 -5.18 1.27 -10.26
C GLU A 131 -5.76 0.11 -11.10
N ILE A 132 -6.79 -0.58 -10.60
CA ILE A 132 -7.46 -1.68 -11.32
C ILE A 132 -8.16 -1.18 -12.59
N PHE A 133 -8.96 -0.11 -12.48
CA PHE A 133 -9.79 0.37 -13.58
C PHE A 133 -9.09 1.41 -14.47
N ALA A 134 -8.26 2.25 -13.87
CA ALA A 134 -7.58 3.36 -14.53
C ALA A 134 -6.05 3.24 -14.49
N GLY A 135 -5.47 2.06 -14.23
CA GLY A 135 -4.01 1.88 -14.16
C GLY A 135 -3.26 2.35 -15.42
N LYS A 136 -3.85 2.18 -16.62
CA LYS A 136 -3.27 2.73 -17.87
C LYS A 136 -3.26 4.26 -17.90
N PHE A 137 -4.24 4.91 -17.28
CA PHE A 137 -4.30 6.36 -17.15
C PHE A 137 -3.24 6.84 -16.15
N ILE A 138 -3.08 6.16 -15.02
CA ILE A 138 -2.04 6.47 -14.02
C ILE A 138 -0.65 6.32 -14.64
N GLN A 139 -0.38 5.24 -15.35
CA GLN A 139 0.90 5.03 -16.06
C GLN A 139 1.19 6.19 -17.03
N LYS A 140 0.22 6.56 -17.87
CA LYS A 140 0.37 7.71 -18.78
C LYS A 140 0.60 9.03 -18.03
N LEU A 141 -0.01 9.22 -16.87
CA LEU A 141 0.14 10.44 -16.07
C LEU A 141 1.54 10.52 -15.45
N ILE A 142 2.06 9.38 -14.97
CA ILE A 142 3.43 9.25 -14.44
C ILE A 142 4.45 9.47 -15.56
N GLU A 143 4.31 8.76 -16.68
CA GLU A 143 5.21 8.88 -17.84
C GLU A 143 5.26 10.30 -18.40
N LYS A 144 4.15 11.05 -18.37
CA LYS A 144 4.10 12.44 -18.86
C LYS A 144 4.77 13.45 -17.93
N ASN A 145 4.71 13.22 -16.62
CA ASN A 145 5.09 14.23 -15.62
C ASN A 145 6.44 13.94 -14.95
N VAL A 146 6.79 12.67 -14.71
CA VAL A 146 8.03 12.31 -14.03
C VAL A 146 9.30 12.75 -14.79
N PRO A 147 9.41 12.59 -16.13
CA PRO A 147 10.58 13.07 -16.86
C PRO A 147 10.75 14.59 -16.76
N LYS A 148 9.65 15.34 -16.80
CA LYS A 148 9.67 16.81 -16.67
C LYS A 148 10.11 17.27 -15.29
N VAL A 149 9.71 16.54 -14.26
CA VAL A 149 10.13 16.83 -12.88
C VAL A 149 11.60 16.47 -12.69
N LEU A 150 12.08 15.36 -13.26
CA LEU A 150 13.49 14.98 -13.20
C LEU A 150 14.40 15.97 -13.96
N GLU A 151 14.03 16.38 -15.18
CA GLU A 151 14.76 17.43 -15.92
C GLU A 151 14.80 18.75 -15.13
N LYS A 152 13.70 19.11 -14.47
CA LYS A 152 13.64 20.31 -13.63
C LYS A 152 14.53 20.20 -12.39
N ILE A 153 14.60 19.03 -11.77
CA ILE A 153 15.49 18.80 -10.62
C ILE A 153 16.96 18.81 -11.06
N GLU A 154 17.30 18.25 -12.22
CA GLU A 154 18.66 18.26 -12.75
C GLU A 154 19.14 19.65 -13.19
N SER A 155 18.25 20.47 -13.74
CA SER A 155 18.57 21.87 -14.07
C SER A 155 18.82 22.71 -12.82
N LEU A 156 17.98 22.59 -11.79
CA LEU A 156 18.18 23.29 -10.50
C LEU A 156 19.48 22.87 -9.81
N LYS A 157 19.86 21.58 -9.89
CA LYS A 157 21.15 21.10 -9.34
C LYS A 157 22.37 21.64 -10.06
N LYS A 158 22.27 21.91 -11.37
CA LYS A 158 23.36 22.52 -12.15
C LYS A 158 23.54 23.98 -11.77
N GLU A 159 22.44 24.73 -11.62
CA GLU A 159 22.47 26.13 -11.18
C GLU A 159 23.11 26.28 -9.79
N GLU A 160 22.72 25.44 -8.81
CA GLU A 160 23.34 25.47 -7.46
C GLU A 160 24.85 25.14 -7.47
N SER A 161 25.32 24.32 -8.42
CA SER A 161 26.73 23.96 -8.55
C SER A 161 27.59 25.02 -9.24
N GLU A 162 26.98 25.89 -10.04
CA GLU A 162 27.67 27.02 -10.68
C GLU A 162 27.80 28.21 -9.72
N ASP A 163 26.81 28.45 -8.87
CA ASP A 163 26.83 29.50 -7.85
C ASP A 163 27.79 29.21 -6.67
N THR A 164 28.25 27.96 -6.48
CA THR A 164 29.24 27.62 -5.44
C THR A 164 30.70 27.79 -5.89
N ILE A 165 30.96 28.09 -7.16
CA ILE A 165 32.30 28.24 -7.74
C ILE A 165 32.66 29.72 -8.01
N SER A 166 31.70 30.64 -7.89
CA SER A 166 31.88 32.10 -7.96
C SER A 166 32.13 32.74 -6.59
#